data_AF-A0A3E2NW72-F1
#
_entry.id   AF-A0A3E2NW72-F1
#
_cell.length_a   1.000
_cell.length_b   1.000
_cell.length_c   1.000
_cell.angle_alpha   90.00
_cell.angle_beta   90.00
_cell.angle_gamma   90.00
#
_symmetry.space_group_name_H-M   'P 1'
#
loop_
_entity.id
_entity.type
_entity.pdbx_description
1 polymer ?
#
loop_
_entity_poly.entity_id
_entity_poly.type
_entity_poly.pdbx_seq_one_letter_code
_entity_poly.pdbx_strand_id
1 'polypeptide(L)' 'MDRIQIKCAIDGAETELQLDKKAMPGEAGPCYMVTMSGCFRGYIAYQKTGCYRSIGIPNLSDEELQTISAKLTTKRR' A
#
# COMPACT_ATOMS: atom_id res chain seq x y z
N MET A 1 1.47 16.60 -3.39
CA MET A 1 1.12 15.16 -3.36
C MET A 1 1.66 14.60 -2.06
N ASP A 2 0.86 13.83 -1.33
CA ASP A 2 1.25 13.27 -0.04
C ASP A 2 2.00 11.95 -0.27
N ARG A 3 3.26 11.85 0.16
CA ARG A 3 4.11 10.67 0.00
C ARG A 3 4.44 10.10 1.38
N ILE A 4 4.25 8.80 1.53
CA ILE A 4 4.58 8.06 2.75
C ILE A 4 5.66 7.04 2.41
N GLN A 5 6.73 7.01 3.17
CA GLN A 5 7.70 5.92 3.15
C GLN A 5 7.47 5.02 4.36
N ILE A 6 7.39 3.72 4.12
CA ILE A 6 7.30 2.69 5.16
C ILE A 6 8.36 1.63 4.93
N LYS A 7 8.83 1.02 6.02
CA LYS A 7 9.65 -0.18 5.97
C LYS A 7 8.84 -1.34 6.53
N CYS A 8 8.81 -2.45 5.80
CA CYS A 8 8.10 -3.66 6.17
C CYS A 8 8.82 -4.89 5.65
N ALA A 9 8.64 -6.02 6.34
CA ALA A 9 9.11 -7.30 5.86
C ALA A 9 8.23 -7.77 4.70
N ILE A 10 8.77 -7.76 3.48
CA ILE A 10 8.14 -8.29 2.27
C ILE A 10 8.99 -9.46 1.81
N ASP A 11 8.38 -10.62 1.57
CA ASP A 11 9.09 -11.87 1.21
C ASP A 11 10.24 -12.23 2.19
N GLY A 12 10.06 -11.94 3.49
CA GLY A 12 11.06 -12.20 4.53
C GLY A 12 12.23 -11.21 4.57
N ALA A 13 12.25 -10.18 3.73
CA ALA A 13 13.28 -9.14 3.72
C ALA A 13 12.70 -7.77 4.13
N GLU A 14 13.43 -7.02 4.96
CA GLU A 14 13.05 -5.64 5.25
C GLU A 14 13.18 -4.80 3.98
N THR A 15 12.05 -4.33 3.50
CA THR A 15 11.93 -3.61 2.25
C THR A 15 11.32 -2.24 2.48
N GLU A 16 11.89 -1.23 1.84
CA GLU A 16 11.34 0.12 1.85
C GLU A 16 10.32 0.28 0.72
N LEU A 17 9.10 0.67 1.10
CA LEU A 17 8.02 0.98 0.18
C LEU A 17 7.76 2.48 0.19
N GLN A 18 7.65 3.04 -1.01
CA GLN A 18 7.13 4.36 -1.24
C GLN A 18 5.66 4.26 -1.64
N LEU A 19 4.83 5.00 -0.93
CA LEU A 19 3.39 5.07 -1.10
C LEU A 19 3.01 6.51 -1.46
N ASP A 20 2.74 6.76 -2.73
CA ASP A 20 2.27 8.06 -3.19
C ASP A 20 0.75 8.10 -3.18
N LYS A 21 0.14 8.99 -2.39
CA LYS A 21 -1.31 9.13 -2.31
C LYS A 21 -1.88 9.55 -3.66
N LYS A 22 -2.88 8.82 -4.14
CA LYS A 22 -3.60 9.09 -5.39
C LYS A 22 -5.10 9.25 -5.11
N ALA A 23 -5.72 10.18 -5.80
CA ALA A 23 -7.18 10.26 -5.89
C ALA A 23 -7.61 9.37 -7.06
N MET A 24 -8.31 8.27 -6.75
CA MET A 24 -8.79 7.32 -7.76
C MET A 24 -10.31 7.49 -7.92
N PRO A 25 -10.82 7.69 -9.15
CA PRO A 25 -12.26 7.74 -9.40
C PRO A 25 -12.93 6.44 -8.95
N GLY A 26 -14.01 6.55 -8.17
CA GLY A 26 -14.77 5.39 -7.66
C GLY A 26 -14.28 4.82 -6.33
N GLU A 27 -13.11 5.22 -5.82
CA GLU A 27 -12.65 4.80 -4.49
C GLU A 27 -12.99 5.86 -3.44
N ALA A 28 -13.75 5.47 -2.42
CA ALA A 28 -14.12 6.36 -1.32
C ALA A 28 -12.98 6.58 -0.30
N GLY A 29 -11.98 5.69 -0.31
CA GLY A 29 -10.90 5.66 0.67
C GLY A 29 -9.55 6.18 0.14
N PRO A 30 -8.57 6.39 1.03
CA PRO A 30 -7.20 6.67 0.63
C PRO A 30 -6.66 5.59 -0.30
N CYS A 31 -6.16 6.01 -1.46
CA CYS A 31 -5.49 5.14 -2.41
C CYS A 31 -4.01 5.52 -2.52
N TYR A 32 -3.16 4.53 -2.76
CA TYR A 32 -1.73 4.72 -2.88
C TYR A 32 -1.18 4.01 -4.10
N MET A 33 -0.21 4.65 -4.76
CA MET A 33 0.68 4.03 -5.72
C MET A 33 1.86 3.44 -4.96
N VAL A 34 2.06 2.13 -5.07
CA VAL A 34 3.12 1.40 -4.37
C VAL A 34 4.34 1.29 -5.27
N THR A 35 5.47 1.77 -4.78
CA THR A 35 6.78 1.61 -5.41
C THR A 35 7.71 0.90 -4.42
N MET A 36 8.36 -0.15 -4.87
CA MET A 36 9.27 -0.98 -4.08
C MET A 36 10.63 -1.02 -4.77
N SER A 37 11.68 -0.57 -4.08
CA SER A 37 13.04 -0.53 -4.65
C SER A 37 13.14 0.17 -6.02
N GLY A 38 12.35 1.24 -6.22
CA GLY A 38 12.26 1.98 -7.49
C GLY A 38 11.36 1.35 -8.56
N CYS A 39 10.80 0.15 -8.31
CA CYS A 39 9.89 -0.54 -9.22
C CYS A 39 8.44 -0.31 -8.82
N PHE A 40 7.59 0.03 -9.79
CA PHE A 40 6.15 0.13 -9.57
C PHE A 40 5.55 -1.25 -9.29
N ARG A 41 4.83 -1.37 -8.17
CA ARG A 41 4.18 -2.62 -7.73
C ARG A 41 2.67 -2.62 -7.87
N GLY A 42 2.04 -1.48 -8.15
CA GLY A 42 0.59 -1.43 -8.30
C GLY A 42 -0.06 -0.31 -7.50
N TYR A 43 -1.39 -0.28 -7.54
CA TYR A 43 -2.20 0.63 -6.75
C TYR A 43 -2.94 -0.15 -5.67
N ILE A 44 -3.06 0.45 -4.50
CA ILE A 44 -3.84 -0.10 -3.40
C ILE A 44 -4.90 0.91 -2.93
N ALA A 45 -6.09 0.42 -2.58
CA ALA A 45 -7.19 1.20 -2.00
C ALA A 45 -7.49 0.73 -0.58
N TYR A 46 -7.70 1.67 0.34
CA TYR A 46 -8.18 1.36 1.68
C TYR A 46 -9.66 0.94 1.65
N GLN A 47 -9.95 -0.21 2.23
CA GLN A 47 -11.30 -0.71 2.42
C GLN A 47 -11.86 -0.33 3.79
N LYS A 48 -13.19 -0.26 3.91
CA LYS A 48 -13.89 -0.04 5.19
C LYS A 48 -13.60 -1.13 6.23
N THR A 49 -13.15 -2.31 5.79
CA THR A 49 -12.75 -3.43 6.65
C THR A 49 -11.45 -3.19 7.41
N GLY A 50 -10.71 -2.12 7.10
CA GLY A 50 -9.44 -1.78 7.74
C GLY A 50 -8.20 -2.25 6.98
N CYS A 51 -8.38 -2.97 5.88
CA CYS A 51 -7.29 -3.49 5.05
C CYS A 51 -7.18 -2.74 3.72
N TYR A 52 -6.01 -2.82 3.10
CA TYR A 52 -5.80 -2.38 1.73
C TYR A 52 -6.01 -3.53 0.75
N ARG A 53 -6.61 -3.24 -0.40
CA ARG A 53 -6.72 -4.16 -1.54
C ARG A 53 -5.97 -3.61 -2.73
N SER A 54 -5.48 -4.50 -3.60
CA SER A 54 -4.98 -4.11 -4.92
C SER A 54 -6.12 -3.58 -5.81
N ILE A 55 -5.80 -2.57 -6.63
CA ILE A 55 -6.68 -2.02 -7.67
C ILE A 55 -6.13 -2.45 -9.03
N GLY A 56 -6.96 -3.12 -9.83
CA GLY A 56 -6.54 -3.64 -11.14
C GLY A 56 -5.80 -4.97 -11.02
N ILE A 57 -4.64 -5.08 -11.67
CA ILE A 57 -3.86 -6.32 -11.70
C ILE A 57 -3.18 -6.54 -10.34
N PRO A 58 -3.43 -7.68 -9.66
CA PRO A 58 -2.83 -7.98 -8.38
C PRO A 58 -1.35 -8.34 -8.56
N ASN A 59 -0.48 -7.36 -8.34
CA ASN A 59 0.97 -7.50 -8.32
C ASN A 59 1.55 -7.58 -6.89
N LEU A 60 0.66 -7.53 -5.89
CA LEU A 60 0.94 -7.71 -4.47
C LEU A 60 0.08 -8.86 -3.98
N SER A 61 0.70 -9.80 -3.28
CA SER A 61 0.05 -10.90 -2.58
C SER A 61 -0.76 -10.40 -1.39
N ASP A 62 -1.71 -11.22 -0.93
CA ASP A 62 -2.53 -10.87 0.23
C ASP A 62 -1.69 -10.68 1.51
N GLU A 63 -0.59 -11.41 1.66
CA GLU A 63 0.35 -11.28 2.79
C GLU A 63 1.09 -9.94 2.75
N GLU A 64 1.57 -9.53 1.57
CA GLU A 64 2.17 -8.20 1.37
C GLU A 64 1.16 -7.09 1.70
N LEU A 65 -0.08 -7.21 1.21
CA LEU A 65 -1.15 -6.26 1.47
C LEU A 65 -1.48 -6.17 2.96
N GLN A 66 -1.54 -7.28 3.68
CA GLN A 66 -1.75 -7.29 5.13
C GLN A 66 -0.62 -6.58 5.88
N THR A 67 0.63 -6.84 5.48
CA THR A 67 1.81 -6.22 6.09
C THR A 67 1.81 -4.70 5.89
N ILE A 68 1.53 -4.26 4.66
CA ILE A 68 1.40 -2.83 4.31
C ILE A 68 0.26 -2.20 5.13
N SER A 69 -0.89 -2.88 5.22
CA SER A 69 -2.06 -2.41 5.98
C SER A 69 -1.75 -2.23 7.46
N ALA A 70 -1.06 -3.19 8.08
CA ALA A 70 -0.68 -3.13 9.48
C ALA A 70 0.24 -1.93 9.77
N LYS A 71 1.25 -1.69 8.92
CA LYS A 71 2.16 -0.55 9.06
C LYS A 71 1.48 0.79 8.85
N LEU A 72 0.63 0.91 7.83
CA LEU A 72 -0.12 2.14 7.57
C LEU A 72 -1.12 2.48 8.66
N THR A 73 -1.77 1.47 9.25
CA THR A 73 -2.70 1.66 10.37
C THR A 73 -1.96 2.11 11.63
N THR A 74 -0.76 1.55 11.87
CA THR A 74 0.08 1.93 13.03
C THR A 74 0.58 3.37 12.92
N LYS A 75 0.95 3.84 11.71
CA LYS A 75 1.37 5.23 11.49
C LYS A 75 0.24 6.27 11.60
N ARG A 76 -1.03 5.85 11.65
CA ARG A 76 -2.19 6.75 11.76
C ARG A 76 -2.66 6.99 13.21
N ARG A 77 -2.05 6.34 14.20
CA ARG A 77 -2.22 6.64 15.63
C ARG A 77 -1.12 7.59 16.09
#